data_AF-V5GSY1-F1
#
_entry.id   AF-V5GSY1-F1
#
_cell.length_a   1.000
_cell.length_b   1.000
_cell.length_c   1.000
_cell.angle_alpha   90.00
_cell.angle_beta   90.00
_cell.angle_gamma   90.00
#
_symmetry.space_group_name_H-M   'P 1'
#
loop_
_entity.id
_entity.type
_entity.pdbx_description
1 polymer ?
#
loop_
_entity_poly.entity_id
_entity_poly.type
_entity_poly.pdbx_seq_one_letter_code
_entity_poly.pdbx_strand_id
1 'polypeptide(L)'
;PVSEENEYVMKAMMRTFCTLQERVIPFLSAALPKLTQKLQAVAQNPSKPHFNHYLFESFSLAIRIVCNTNPAAVTSFEDILFPIFQGILQQDIQEFIPYVF
;
A
#
# COMPACT_ATOMS: atom_id res chain seq x y z
N PRO A 1 -0.23 -14.07 -19.40
CA PRO A 1 0.89 -13.73 -18.48
C PRO A 1 0.56 -14.21 -17.06
N VAL A 2 1.40 -15.06 -16.46
CA VAL A 2 1.26 -15.46 -15.06
C VAL A 2 1.58 -14.22 -14.22
N SER A 3 0.64 -13.78 -13.39
CA SER A 3 0.83 -12.58 -12.56
C SER A 3 2.06 -12.77 -11.66
N GLU A 4 2.95 -11.77 -11.61
CA GLU A 4 4.17 -11.81 -10.79
C GLU A 4 3.88 -11.53 -9.31
N GLU A 5 2.62 -11.28 -8.95
CA GLU A 5 2.21 -11.00 -7.57
C GLU A 5 2.23 -12.28 -6.73
N ASN A 6 3.21 -12.36 -5.82
CA ASN A 6 3.30 -13.43 -4.83
C ASN A 6 2.75 -12.96 -3.47
N GLU A 7 1.62 -13.54 -3.05
CA GLU A 7 0.94 -13.20 -1.79
C GLU A 7 1.82 -13.42 -0.55
N TYR A 8 2.71 -14.41 -0.56
CA TYR A 8 3.59 -14.72 0.57
C TYR A 8 4.67 -13.65 0.75
N VAL A 9 5.17 -13.09 -0.36
CA VAL A 9 6.13 -11.98 -0.33
C VAL A 9 5.47 -10.73 0.25
N MET A 10 4.25 -10.41 -0.21
CA MET A 10 3.53 -9.25 0.31
C MET A 10 3.16 -9.42 1.79
N LYS A 11 2.74 -10.62 2.20
CA LYS A 11 2.50 -10.97 3.61
C LYS A 11 3.75 -10.83 4.47
N ALA A 12 4.91 -11.28 3.97
CA ALA A 12 6.17 -11.15 4.67
C ALA A 12 6.57 -9.67 4.85
N MET A 13 6.35 -8.85 3.83
CA MET A 13 6.59 -7.41 3.90
C MET A 13 5.68 -6.72 4.93
N MET A 14 4.38 -7.00 4.89
CA MET A 14 3.40 -6.53 5.89
C MET A 14 3.82 -6.91 7.32
N ARG A 15 4.18 -8.19 7.53
CA ARG A 15 4.66 -8.68 8.84
C ARG A 15 5.96 -8.01 9.27
N THR A 16 6.86 -7.71 8.34
CA THR A 16 8.10 -6.99 8.62
C THR A 16 7.81 -5.57 9.12
N PHE A 17 6.88 -4.85 8.47
CA PHE A 17 6.48 -3.51 8.93
C PHE A 17 5.85 -3.56 10.33
N CYS A 18 4.94 -4.51 10.54
CA CYS A 18 4.31 -4.75 11.84
C CYS A 18 5.32 -5.15 12.94
N THR A 19 6.36 -5.89 12.61
CA THR A 19 7.36 -6.34 13.60
C THR A 19 8.37 -5.25 13.94
N LEU A 20 8.81 -4.49 12.93
CA LEU A 20 9.85 -3.47 13.12
C LEU A 20 9.30 -2.17 13.72
N GLN A 21 8.02 -1.85 13.49
CA GLN A 21 7.41 -0.58 13.91
C GLN A 21 8.27 0.60 13.44
N GLU A 22 8.57 1.58 14.30
CA GLU A 22 9.39 2.75 14.00
C GLU A 22 10.78 2.42 13.40
N ARG A 23 11.34 1.23 13.71
CA ARG A 23 12.62 0.79 13.13
C ARG A 23 12.56 0.58 11.62
N VAL A 24 11.38 0.52 11.01
CA VAL A 24 11.21 0.40 9.56
C VAL A 24 11.40 1.73 8.83
N ILE A 25 11.28 2.87 9.52
CA ILE A 25 11.27 4.21 8.90
C ILE A 25 12.44 4.46 7.94
N PRO A 26 13.71 4.11 8.26
CA PRO A 26 14.84 4.33 7.35
C PRO A 26 14.71 3.58 6.02
N PHE A 27 13.93 2.49 5.98
CA PHE A 27 13.75 1.64 4.81
C PHE A 27 12.51 2.02 3.98
N LEU A 28 11.56 2.77 4.56
CA LEU A 28 10.32 3.14 3.88
C LEU A 28 10.54 4.05 2.68
N SER A 29 11.60 4.88 2.69
CA SER A 29 11.97 5.74 1.56
C SER A 29 12.23 4.93 0.28
N ALA A 30 12.76 3.71 0.39
CA ALA A 30 13.00 2.82 -0.74
C ALA A 30 11.81 1.88 -1.02
N ALA A 31 11.03 1.53 0.00
CA ALA A 31 9.92 0.59 -0.12
C ALA A 31 8.65 1.24 -0.68
N LEU A 32 8.26 2.41 -0.18
CA LEU A 32 7.00 3.07 -0.54
C LEU A 32 6.88 3.36 -2.03
N PRO A 33 7.90 3.89 -2.75
CA PRO A 33 7.78 4.11 -4.19
C PRO A 33 7.46 2.82 -4.97
N LYS A 34 8.06 1.69 -4.57
CA LYS A 34 7.81 0.39 -5.22
C LYS A 34 6.42 -0.15 -4.89
N LEU A 35 5.97 0.02 -3.65
CA LEU A 35 4.61 -0.35 -3.24
C LEU A 35 3.56 0.48 -3.99
N THR A 36 3.80 1.78 -4.17
CA THR A 36 2.91 2.67 -4.93
C THR A 36 2.81 2.25 -6.39
N GLN A 37 3.94 1.92 -7.03
CA GLN A 37 3.94 1.37 -8.38
C GLN A 37 3.15 0.06 -8.46
N LYS A 38 3.30 -0.83 -7.47
CA LYS A 38 2.52 -2.07 -7.41
C LYS A 38 1.03 -1.80 -7.22
N LEU A 39 0.63 -0.85 -6.37
CA LEU A 39 -0.76 -0.45 -6.19
C LEU A 39 -1.40 0.03 -7.49
N GLN A 40 -0.69 0.89 -8.23
CA GLN A 40 -1.15 1.37 -9.55
C GLN A 40 -1.31 0.23 -10.56
N ALA A 41 -0.37 -0.73 -10.56
CA ALA A 41 -0.43 -1.88 -11.46
C ALA A 41 -1.60 -2.82 -11.11
N VAL A 42 -1.79 -3.15 -9.83
CA VAL A 42 -2.87 -4.07 -9.42
C VAL A 42 -4.24 -3.41 -9.49
N ALA A 43 -4.35 -2.08 -9.42
CA ALA A 43 -5.61 -1.38 -9.66
C ALA A 43 -6.14 -1.61 -11.07
N GLN A 44 -5.27 -1.75 -12.06
CA GLN A 44 -5.68 -2.05 -13.45
C GLN A 44 -6.14 -3.51 -13.64
N ASN A 45 -5.74 -4.42 -12.74
CA ASN A 45 -6.09 -5.84 -12.81
C ASN A 45 -6.01 -6.52 -11.42
N PRO A 46 -7.05 -6.39 -10.56
CA PRO A 46 -7.02 -6.83 -9.17
C PRO A 46 -7.21 -8.36 -9.01
N SER A 47 -6.42 -9.16 -9.71
CA SER A 47 -6.60 -10.63 -9.84
C SER A 47 -6.21 -11.48 -8.62
N LYS A 48 -5.53 -10.90 -7.62
CA LYS A 48 -4.96 -11.61 -6.45
C LYS A 48 -5.44 -11.00 -5.13
N PRO A 49 -6.60 -11.43 -4.58
CA PRO A 49 -7.22 -10.78 -3.43
C PRO A 49 -6.35 -10.78 -2.16
N HIS A 50 -5.65 -11.88 -1.87
CA HIS A 50 -4.76 -11.94 -0.70
C HIS A 50 -3.53 -11.03 -0.85
N PHE A 51 -2.94 -10.96 -2.04
CA PHE A 51 -1.86 -10.02 -2.31
C PHE A 51 -2.35 -8.58 -2.11
N ASN A 52 -3.49 -8.23 -2.70
CA ASN A 52 -4.09 -6.90 -2.60
C ASN A 52 -4.38 -6.51 -1.15
N HIS A 53 -4.96 -7.42 -0.37
CA HIS A 53 -5.20 -7.22 1.05
C HIS A 53 -3.90 -6.92 1.81
N TYR A 54 -2.86 -7.73 1.64
CA TYR A 54 -1.57 -7.49 2.31
C TYR A 54 -0.87 -6.21 1.82
N LEU A 55 -1.11 -5.80 0.57
CA LEU A 55 -0.60 -4.54 0.03
C LEU A 55 -1.23 -3.35 0.75
N PHE A 56 -2.56 -3.31 0.86
CA PHE A 56 -3.26 -2.25 1.59
C PHE A 56 -2.89 -2.23 3.08
N GLU A 57 -2.83 -3.39 3.74
CA GLU A 57 -2.36 -3.48 5.13
C GLU A 57 -0.94 -2.93 5.31
N SER A 58 -0.06 -3.14 4.33
CA SER A 58 1.30 -2.59 4.37
C SER A 58 1.30 -1.07 4.26
N PHE A 59 0.42 -0.47 3.45
CA PHE A 59 0.23 0.98 3.40
C PHE A 59 -0.33 1.52 4.72
N SER A 60 -1.37 0.90 5.27
CA SER A 60 -1.97 1.29 6.56
C SER A 60 -0.94 1.28 7.69
N LEU A 61 -0.10 0.23 7.73
CA LEU A 61 1.02 0.15 8.69
C LEU A 61 2.04 1.26 8.46
N ALA A 62 2.44 1.52 7.22
CA ALA A 62 3.41 2.57 6.91
C ALA A 62 2.89 3.97 7.28
N ILE A 63 1.64 4.28 6.94
CA ILE A 63 0.97 5.54 7.32
C ILE A 63 0.95 5.66 8.84
N ARG A 64 0.47 4.63 9.55
CA ARG A 64 0.40 4.64 11.02
C ARG A 64 1.76 4.88 11.65
N ILE A 65 2.78 4.13 11.23
CA ILE A 65 4.13 4.23 11.80
C ILE A 65 4.71 5.63 11.56
N VAL A 66 4.70 6.11 10.31
CA VAL A 66 5.33 7.38 9.95
C VAL A 66 4.58 8.57 10.55
N CYS A 67 3.24 8.57 10.48
CA CYS A 67 2.45 9.70 10.95
C CYS A 67 2.41 9.80 12.48
N ASN A 68 2.59 8.68 13.20
CA ASN A 68 2.77 8.71 14.65
C ASN A 68 4.08 9.42 15.04
N THR A 69 5.16 9.23 14.27
CA THR A 69 6.46 9.89 14.53
C THR A 69 6.53 11.30 13.95
N ASN A 70 5.87 11.54 12.82
CA ASN A 70 5.83 12.81 12.10
C ASN A 70 4.42 13.08 11.54
N PRO A 71 3.54 13.75 12.29
CA PRO A 71 2.17 14.01 11.86
C PRO A 71 2.05 14.80 10.55
N ALA A 72 3.05 15.63 10.19
CA ALA A 72 3.04 16.38 8.94
C ALA A 72 3.24 15.48 7.70
N ALA A 73 3.69 14.23 7.87
CA ALA A 73 3.85 13.29 6.78
C ALA A 73 2.51 12.82 6.17
N VAL A 74 1.38 13.03 6.85
CA VAL A 74 0.04 12.70 6.33
C VAL A 74 -0.15 13.33 4.96
N THR A 75 0.16 14.63 4.80
CA THR A 75 0.02 15.34 3.53
C THR A 75 0.81 14.68 2.41
N SER A 76 2.03 14.20 2.69
CA SER A 76 2.84 13.48 1.69
C SER A 76 2.23 12.14 1.28
N PHE A 77 1.55 11.43 2.18
CA PHE A 77 0.80 10.23 1.82
C PHE A 77 -0.43 10.57 0.98
N GLU A 78 -1.19 11.59 1.36
CA GLU A 78 -2.37 12.06 0.63
C GLU A 78 -2.01 12.46 -0.81
N ASP A 79 -0.98 13.28 -0.99
CA ASP A 79 -0.51 13.75 -2.30
C ASP A 79 -0.18 12.58 -3.26
N ILE A 80 0.32 11.46 -2.72
CA ILE A 80 0.71 10.29 -3.50
C ILE A 80 -0.47 9.33 -3.72
N LEU A 81 -1.25 9.06 -2.67
CA LEU A 81 -2.27 8.00 -2.67
C LEU A 81 -3.62 8.47 -3.18
N PHE A 82 -4.03 9.72 -2.89
CA PHE A 82 -5.34 10.23 -3.30
C PHE A 82 -5.57 10.21 -4.81
N PRO A 83 -4.59 10.57 -5.67
CA PRO A 83 -4.78 10.43 -7.12
C PRO A 83 -5.07 8.98 -7.54
N ILE A 84 -4.45 8.00 -6.88
CA ILE A 84 -4.66 6.58 -7.16
C ILE A 84 -6.05 6.14 -6.67
N PHE A 85 -6.45 6.56 -5.47
CA PHE A 85 -7.77 6.27 -4.91
C PHE A 85 -8.89 6.91 -5.73
N GLN A 86 -8.72 8.15 -6.18
CA GLN A 86 -9.64 8.78 -7.12
C GLN A 86 -9.75 7.98 -8.42
N GLY A 87 -8.64 7.51 -8.97
CA GLY A 87 -8.64 6.62 -10.13
C GLY A 87 -9.42 5.32 -9.89
N ILE A 88 -9.24 4.69 -8.73
CA ILE A 88 -9.97 3.49 -8.29
C ILE A 88 -11.48 3.74 -8.24
N LEU A 89 -11.89 4.86 -7.63
CA LEU A 89 -13.28 5.24 -7.48
C LEU A 89 -13.93 5.63 -8.82
N GLN A 90 -13.23 6.38 -9.67
CA GLN A 90 -13.73 6.79 -10.99
C GLN A 90 -13.90 5.61 -11.95
N GLN A 91 -13.02 4.61 -11.85
CA GLN A 91 -13.10 3.38 -12.66
C GLN A 91 -13.99 2.31 -12.04
N ASP A 92 -14.58 2.57 -10.87
CA ASP A 92 -15.46 1.66 -10.14
C ASP A 92 -14.82 0.28 -9.89
N ILE A 93 -13.56 0.26 -9.45
CA ILE A 93 -12.83 -0.98 -9.15
C ILE A 93 -13.32 -1.56 -7.81
N GLN A 94 -14.41 -2.33 -7.89
CA GLN A 94 -15.18 -2.86 -6.76
C GLN A 94 -14.34 -3.58 -5.71
N GLU A 95 -13.28 -4.30 -6.13
CA GLU A 95 -12.39 -5.03 -5.22
C GLU A 95 -11.65 -4.11 -4.24
N PHE A 96 -11.40 -2.86 -4.64
CA PHE A 96 -10.58 -1.91 -3.89
C PHE A 96 -11.40 -0.83 -3.18
N ILE A 97 -12.68 -0.66 -3.54
CA ILE A 97 -13.59 0.26 -2.87
C ILE A 97 -13.56 0.12 -1.33
N PRO A 98 -13.64 -1.09 -0.74
CA PRO A 98 -13.62 -1.24 0.72
C PRO A 98 -12.31 -0.84 1.40
N TYR A 99 -11.22 -0.67 0.65
CA TYR A 99 -9.89 -0.34 1.17
C TYR A 99 -9.55 1.15 1.06
N VAL A 100 -10.17 1.87 0.12
CA VAL A 100 -9.88 3.28 -0.15
C VAL A 100 -10.83 4.24 0.58
N PHE A 101 -11.86 3.71 1.23
CA PHE A 101 -12.77 4.42 2.14
C PHE A 101 -12.29 4.31 3.59
#